data_AF-A0A964VQ88-F1
#
_entry.id   AF-A0A964VQ88-F1
#
_cell.length_a   1.000
_cell.length_b   1.000
_cell.length_c   1.000
_cell.angle_alpha   90.00
_cell.angle_beta   90.00
_cell.angle_gamma   90.00
#
_symmetry.space_group_name_H-M   'P 1'
#
loop_
_entity.id
_entity.type
_entity.pdbx_description
1 polymer ?
#
loop_
_entity_poly.entity_id
_entity_poly.type
_entity_poly.pdbx_seq_one_letter_code
_entity_poly.pdbx_strand_id
1 'polypeptide(L)'
;MNIVILACSGPGAMATIYQSITIGYFCAAIGGVITLALAYDLVRMRRLRFTLPTAGLLLLIHPAWTVGAFHGDCGFMKRDISYFFTAVYFSLLIYQYVVSKRAA
;
A
#
# COMPACT_ATOMS: atom_id res chain seq x y z
N MET A 1 -9.31 -26.02 -20.52
CA MET A 1 -7.85 -26.03 -20.36
C MET A 1 -7.51 -25.30 -19.06
N ASN A 2 -7.31 -26.07 -17.98
CA ASN A 2 -6.93 -25.55 -16.67
C ASN A 2 -5.40 -25.39 -16.64
N ILE A 3 -4.90 -24.20 -16.91
CA ILE A 3 -3.51 -23.84 -16.57
C ILE A 3 -3.53 -23.55 -15.06
N VAL A 4 -3.58 -24.61 -14.25
CA VAL A 4 -3.19 -24.51 -12.85
C VAL A 4 -1.71 -24.18 -12.88
N ILE A 5 -1.37 -22.94 -12.56
CA ILE A 5 0.01 -22.47 -12.54
C ILE A 5 0.77 -23.34 -11.54
N LEU A 6 1.70 -24.15 -12.05
CA LEU A 6 2.61 -25.02 -11.30
C LEU A 6 3.43 -24.28 -10.21
N ALA A 7 3.43 -22.95 -10.21
CA ALA A 7 4.20 -22.13 -9.26
C ALA A 7 3.69 -22.25 -7.81
N CYS A 8 2.39 -22.46 -7.59
CA CYS A 8 1.81 -22.48 -6.24
C CYS A 8 1.46 -23.89 -5.73
N SER A 9 1.96 -24.94 -6.38
CA SER A 9 1.68 -26.34 -6.01
C SER A 9 2.88 -27.09 -5.42
N GLY A 10 4.01 -26.41 -5.20
CA GLY A 10 5.22 -27.00 -4.60
C GLY A 10 5.27 -26.90 -3.05
N PRO A 11 6.16 -27.67 -2.40
CA PRO A 11 6.41 -27.52 -0.97
C PRO A 11 6.86 -26.08 -0.65
N GLY A 12 6.23 -25.47 0.36
CA GLY A 12 6.50 -24.09 0.75
C GLY A 12 5.66 -23.03 0.03
N ALA A 13 4.88 -23.38 -1.00
CA ALA A 13 4.04 -22.43 -1.73
C ALA A 13 3.06 -21.69 -0.80
N MET A 14 2.40 -22.41 0.12
CA MET A 14 1.50 -21.80 1.10
C MET A 14 2.22 -20.80 2.01
N ALA A 15 3.46 -21.10 2.45
CA ALA A 15 4.24 -20.20 3.28
C ALA A 15 4.56 -18.89 2.53
N THR A 16 4.92 -18.97 1.25
CA THR A 16 5.16 -17.79 0.40
C THR A 16 3.89 -16.97 0.19
N ILE A 17 2.75 -17.62 -0.04
CA ILE A 17 1.46 -16.93 -0.18
C ILE A 17 1.12 -16.17 1.11
N TYR A 18 1.23 -16.81 2.27
CA TYR A 18 0.96 -16.16 3.56
C TYR A 18 1.91 -14.98 3.78
N GLN A 19 3.21 -15.14 3.50
CA GLN A 19 4.17 -14.05 3.62
C GLN A 19 3.79 -12.84 2.74
N SER A 20 3.42 -13.08 1.48
CA SER A 20 3.01 -12.01 0.56
C SER A 20 1.72 -11.32 1.00
N ILE A 21 0.76 -12.09 1.54
CA ILE A 21 -0.47 -11.54 2.15
C ILE A 21 -0.11 -10.65 3.33
N THR A 22 0.70 -11.14 4.27
CA THR A 22 1.13 -10.42 5.46
C THR A 22 1.85 -9.12 5.11
N ILE A 23 2.80 -9.15 4.17
CA ILE A 23 3.49 -7.94 3.69
C ILE A 23 2.49 -6.95 3.08
N GLY A 24 1.55 -7.41 2.26
CA GLY A 24 0.52 -6.55 1.67
C GLY A 24 -0.30 -5.81 2.74
N TYR A 25 -0.71 -6.50 3.80
CA TYR A 25 -1.44 -5.87 4.91
C TYR A 25 -0.57 -4.92 5.75
N PHE A 26 0.72 -5.23 5.97
CA PHE A 26 1.64 -4.29 6.61
C PHE A 26 1.82 -3.01 5.81
N CYS A 27 1.99 -3.11 4.49
CA CYS A 27 2.05 -1.96 3.59
C CYS A 27 0.77 -1.11 3.66
N ALA A 28 -0.41 -1.76 3.66
CA ALA A 28 -1.68 -1.06 3.82
C ALA A 28 -1.80 -0.35 5.18
N ALA A 29 -1.36 -0.99 6.27
CA ALA A 29 -1.35 -0.39 7.60
C ALA A 29 -0.44 0.85 7.67
N ILE A 30 0.76 0.78 7.09
CA ILE A 30 1.67 1.93 6.95
C ILE A 30 0.99 3.05 6.15
N GLY A 31 0.36 2.73 5.02
CA GLY A 31 -0.42 3.67 4.22
C GLY A 31 -1.56 4.33 5.02
N GLY A 32 -2.25 3.56 5.86
CA GLY A 32 -3.29 4.04 6.78
C GLY A 32 -2.74 5.03 7.81
N VAL A 33 -1.62 4.71 8.47
CA VAL A 33 -0.96 5.60 9.43
C VAL A 33 -0.52 6.90 8.76
N ILE A 34 0.05 6.83 7.56
CA ILE A 34 0.44 8.02 6.79
C ILE A 34 -0.79 8.86 6.42
N THR A 35 -1.87 8.22 5.98
CA THR A 35 -3.12 8.92 5.65
C THR A 35 -3.70 9.65 6.87
N LEU A 36 -3.66 9.03 8.06
CA LEU A 36 -4.05 9.67 9.31
C LEU A 36 -3.12 10.83 9.69
N ALA A 37 -1.81 10.71 9.50
CA ALA A 37 -0.87 11.80 9.74
C ALA A 37 -1.14 13.01 8.81
N LEU A 38 -1.47 12.76 7.54
CA LEU A 38 -1.88 13.81 6.60
C LEU A 38 -3.22 14.46 7.00
N ALA A 39 -4.17 13.66 7.49
CA ALA A 39 -5.45 14.17 7.99
C ALA A 39 -5.26 15.04 9.24
N TYR A 40 -4.34 14.65 10.14
CA TYR A 40 -3.98 15.46 11.30
C TYR A 40 -3.37 16.81 10.88
N ASP A 41 -2.47 16.83 9.89
CA ASP A 41 -1.89 18.07 9.36
C ASP A 41 -2.95 18.99 8.74
N LEU A 42 -3.94 18.42 8.05
CA LEU A 42 -5.11 19.15 7.55
C LEU A 42 -5.88 19.83 8.70
N VAL A 43 -6.19 19.10 9.78
CA VAL A 43 -6.92 19.66 10.92
C VAL A 43 -6.12 20.78 11.58
N ARG A 44 -4.80 20.61 11.70
CA ARG A 44 -3.89 21.59 12.31
C ARG A 44 -3.76 22.88 11.48
N MET A 45 -3.57 22.75 10.16
CA MET A 45 -3.32 23.90 9.27
C MET A 45 -4.59 24.46 8.62
N ARG A 46 -5.71 23.74 8.70
CA ARG A 46 -6.99 24.01 8.01
C ARG A 46 -6.83 24.25 6.51
N ARG A 47 -5.85 23.58 5.88
CA ARG A 47 -5.56 23.68 4.45
C ARG A 47 -5.61 22.31 3.80
N LEU A 48 -6.62 22.10 2.97
CA LEU A 48 -6.72 20.90 2.15
C LEU A 48 -5.69 20.96 1.02
N ARG A 49 -4.87 19.93 0.93
CA ARG A 49 -3.91 19.72 -0.16
C ARG A 49 -4.23 18.41 -0.84
N PHE A 50 -3.74 18.24 -2.08
CA PHE A 50 -3.97 17.03 -2.87
C PHE A 50 -3.40 15.75 -2.21
N THR A 51 -2.43 15.89 -1.30
CA THR A 51 -1.77 14.77 -0.62
C THR A 51 -2.75 13.86 0.12
N LEU A 52 -3.71 14.43 0.86
CA LEU A 52 -4.70 13.65 1.61
C LEU A 52 -5.69 12.87 0.71
N PRO A 53 -6.40 13.48 -0.27
CA PRO A 53 -7.30 12.73 -1.14
C PRO A 53 -6.54 11.70 -1.99
N THR A 54 -5.31 11.99 -2.43
CA THR A 54 -4.48 10.99 -3.13
C THR A 54 -4.13 9.82 -2.22
N ALA A 55 -3.71 10.07 -0.97
CA ALA A 55 -3.42 9.00 0.00
C ALA A 55 -4.66 8.15 0.33
N GLY A 56 -5.82 8.79 0.47
CA GLY A 56 -7.10 8.12 0.68
C GLY A 56 -7.52 7.24 -0.51
N LEU A 57 -7.34 7.74 -1.74
CA LEU A 57 -7.61 6.96 -2.95
C LEU A 57 -6.67 5.76 -3.08
N LEU A 58 -5.36 5.98 -2.86
CA LEU A 58 -4.37 4.89 -2.84
C LEU A 58 -4.70 3.84 -1.79
N LEU A 59 -5.28 4.27 -0.65
CA LEU A 59 -5.71 3.34 0.37
C LEU A 59 -6.84 2.52 -0.20
N LEU A 60 -7.93 3.16 -0.66
CA LEU A 60 -9.11 2.50 -1.22
C LEU A 60 -8.80 1.45 -2.30
N ILE A 61 -7.79 1.66 -3.15
CA ILE A 61 -7.43 0.73 -4.22
C ILE A 61 -6.25 -0.20 -3.88
N HIS A 62 -5.81 -0.25 -2.62
CA HIS A 62 -4.58 -0.92 -2.22
C HIS A 62 -4.57 -2.44 -2.53
N PRO A 63 -3.44 -3.00 -3.02
CA PRO A 63 -3.31 -4.42 -3.38
C PRO A 63 -3.64 -5.41 -2.25
N ALA A 64 -3.62 -4.95 -0.99
CA ALA A 64 -3.98 -5.74 0.18
C ALA A 64 -5.39 -6.35 0.08
N TRP A 65 -6.33 -5.68 -0.60
CA TRP A 65 -7.68 -6.20 -0.85
C TRP A 65 -8.08 -6.23 -2.32
N THR A 66 -7.40 -5.51 -3.22
CA THR A 66 -7.72 -5.55 -4.66
C THR A 66 -7.01 -6.66 -5.41
N VAL A 67 -5.86 -7.15 -4.92
CA VAL A 67 -5.06 -8.19 -5.58
C VAL A 67 -5.09 -9.49 -4.77
N GLY A 68 -5.53 -10.57 -5.41
CA GLY A 68 -5.52 -11.92 -4.83
C GLY A 68 -4.11 -12.50 -4.74
N ALA A 69 -3.85 -13.32 -3.72
CA ALA A 69 -2.55 -14.02 -3.53
C ALA A 69 -2.61 -15.52 -3.88
N PHE A 70 -3.81 -16.07 -4.07
CA PHE A 70 -4.03 -17.51 -4.25
C PHE A 70 -4.08 -17.96 -5.72
N HIS A 71 -4.09 -17.01 -6.66
CA HIS A 71 -4.15 -17.27 -8.09
C HIS A 71 -3.00 -16.55 -8.77
N GLY A 72 -2.37 -17.19 -9.75
CA GLY A 72 -1.27 -16.57 -10.48
C GLY A 72 0.09 -16.96 -9.91
N ASP A 73 0.81 -15.94 -9.45
CA ASP A 73 2.22 -15.95 -9.07
C ASP A 73 2.47 -16.07 -7.55
N CYS A 74 1.55 -16.75 -6.84
CA CYS A 74 1.65 -16.98 -5.40
C CYS A 74 1.75 -15.68 -4.56
N GLY A 75 1.21 -14.58 -5.08
CA GLY A 75 1.14 -13.29 -4.40
C GLY A 75 2.37 -12.40 -4.58
N PHE A 76 3.33 -12.75 -5.46
CA PHE A 76 4.45 -11.87 -5.77
C PHE A 76 3.97 -10.51 -6.30
N MET A 77 3.01 -10.49 -7.21
CA MET A 77 2.41 -9.26 -7.74
C MET A 77 1.75 -8.44 -6.63
N LYS A 78 1.03 -9.08 -5.70
CA LYS A 78 0.44 -8.40 -4.54
C LYS A 78 1.53 -7.70 -3.73
N ARG A 79 2.65 -8.38 -3.48
CA ARG A 79 3.78 -7.87 -2.71
C ARG A 79 4.47 -6.70 -3.42
N ASP A 80 4.81 -6.87 -4.69
CA ASP A 80 5.60 -5.89 -5.43
C ASP A 80 4.81 -4.58 -5.66
N ILE A 81 3.51 -4.69 -5.98
CA ILE A 81 2.65 -3.51 -6.08
C ILE A 81 2.45 -2.86 -4.69
N SER A 82 2.37 -3.64 -3.61
CA SER A 82 2.30 -3.09 -2.25
C SER A 82 3.54 -2.28 -1.87
N TYR A 83 4.73 -2.71 -2.29
CA TYR A 83 5.96 -1.92 -2.12
C TYR A 83 5.93 -0.62 -2.91
N PHE A 84 5.45 -0.67 -4.16
CA PHE A 84 5.28 0.53 -4.97
C PHE A 84 4.33 1.54 -4.30
N PHE A 85 3.17 1.09 -3.82
CA PHE A 85 2.22 1.93 -3.09
C PHE A 85 2.85 2.54 -1.83
N THR A 86 3.61 1.74 -1.08
CA THR A 86 4.33 2.20 0.11
C THR A 86 5.30 3.34 -0.23
N ALA A 87 6.08 3.22 -1.31
CA ALA A 87 6.98 4.28 -1.76
C ALA A 87 6.23 5.57 -2.13
N VAL A 88 5.07 5.45 -2.78
CA VAL A 88 4.22 6.61 -3.10
C VAL A 88 3.69 7.28 -1.82
N TYR A 89 3.26 6.51 -0.81
CA TYR A 89 2.84 7.08 0.47
C TYR A 89 3.94 7.88 1.17
N PHE A 90 5.15 7.34 1.24
CA PHE A 90 6.29 8.07 1.81
C PHE A 90 6.60 9.35 1.02
N SER A 91 6.49 9.29 -0.31
CA SER A 91 6.70 10.47 -1.16
C SER A 91 5.67 11.56 -0.87
N LEU A 92 4.40 11.20 -0.68
CA LEU A 92 3.34 12.14 -0.29
C LEU A 92 3.59 12.75 1.11
N LEU A 93 4.02 11.92 2.07
CA LEU A 93 4.35 12.39 3.41
C LEU A 93 5.51 13.38 3.41
N ILE A 94 6.61 13.04 2.72
CA ILE A 94 7.78 13.92 2.59
C ILE A 94 7.40 15.23 1.91
N TYR A 95 6.64 15.15 0.81
CA TYR A 95 6.16 16.34 0.10
C TYR A 95 5.34 17.24 1.03
N GLN A 96 4.36 16.68 1.74
CA GLN A 96 3.55 17.44 2.69
C GLN A 96 4.43 18.11 3.75
N TYR A 97 5.36 17.36 4.34
CA TYR A 97 6.26 17.86 5.37
C TYR A 97 7.13 19.02 4.89
N VAL A 98 7.74 18.90 3.70
CA VAL A 98 8.58 19.95 3.11
C VAL A 98 7.76 21.22 2.84
N VAL A 99 6.57 21.08 2.24
CA VAL A 99 5.73 22.24 1.92
C VAL A 99 5.17 22.88 3.18
N SER A 100 4.80 22.09 4.19
CA SER A 100 4.33 22.59 5.49
C SER A 100 5.42 23.35 6.24
N LYS A 101 6.68 22.92 6.18
CA LYS A 101 7.82 23.68 6.74
C LYS A 101 8.09 25.01 6.05
N ARG A 102 7.84 25.11 4.74
CA ARG A 102 8.02 26.38 4.00
C ARG A 102 6.92 27.41 4.28
N ALA A 103 5.79 26.97 4.84
CA ALA A 103 4.64 27.82 5.09
C ALA A 103 4.56 28.33 6.55
N ALA A 104 5.45 27.85 7.42
CA ALA A 104 5.61 28.28 8.82
C ALA A 104 6.77 29.27 8.93
#